data_AF-A0A8H4PP97-F1
#
_entry.id   AF-A0A8H4PP97-F1
#
_cell.length_a   1.000
_cell.length_b   1.000
_cell.length_c   1.000
_cell.angle_alpha   90.00
_cell.angle_beta   90.00
_cell.angle_gamma   90.00
#
_symmetry.space_group_name_H-M   'P 1'
#
loop_
_entity.id
_entity.type
_entity.pdbx_description
1 polymer ?
#
loop_
_entity_poly.entity_id
_entity_poly.type
_entity_poly.pdbx_seq_one_letter_code
_entity_poly.pdbx_strand_id
1 'polypeptide(L)'
;MRDLSRHAETSIMEYTGQRGRPGPWDVSDAPERYIELLTKNIIGIEIVVDRLEGKFKMSQEMRQGDRKGVVEGFEKLDSDLGRDMARLVRERGDLEGAAKS
;
A
#
# COMPACT_ATOMS: atom_id res chain seq x y z
N MET A 1 -8.15 -4.20 -15.09
CA MET A 1 -7.89 -5.50 -14.42
C MET A 1 -6.74 -6.26 -15.05
N ARG A 2 -6.73 -6.52 -16.37
CA ARG A 2 -5.62 -7.20 -17.07
C ARG A 2 -4.23 -6.55 -16.87
N ASP A 3 -4.21 -5.23 -16.67
CA ASP A 3 -2.96 -4.46 -16.51
C ASP A 3 -2.22 -4.76 -15.19
N LEU A 4 -2.96 -4.89 -14.08
CA LEU A 4 -2.37 -5.12 -12.75
C LEU A 4 -1.85 -6.55 -12.58
N SER A 5 -2.61 -7.55 -13.03
CA SER A 5 -2.16 -8.95 -13.03
C SER A 5 -0.92 -9.13 -13.89
N ARG A 6 -0.90 -8.52 -15.07
CA ARG A 6 0.27 -8.53 -15.97
C ARG A 6 1.47 -7.88 -15.32
N HIS A 7 1.30 -6.73 -14.67
CA HIS A 7 2.39 -6.06 -13.95
C HIS A 7 3.00 -6.96 -12.87
N ALA A 8 2.18 -7.59 -12.02
CA ALA A 8 2.69 -8.48 -10.98
C ALA A 8 3.44 -9.69 -11.57
N GLU A 9 2.87 -10.33 -12.60
CA GLU A 9 3.48 -11.50 -13.25
C GLU A 9 4.80 -11.17 -13.94
N THR A 10 4.90 -10.03 -14.63
CA THR A 10 6.12 -9.67 -15.38
C THR A 10 7.16 -8.94 -14.55
N SER A 11 6.74 -8.00 -13.69
CA SER A 11 7.66 -7.09 -12.99
C SER A 11 8.10 -7.61 -11.63
N ILE A 12 7.32 -8.52 -11.01
CA ILE A 12 7.65 -9.09 -9.70
C ILE A 12 8.04 -10.57 -9.85
N MET A 13 7.22 -11.36 -10.56
CA MET A 13 7.42 -12.81 -10.69
C MET A 13 8.27 -13.21 -11.90
N GLU A 14 8.59 -12.25 -12.78
CA GLU A 14 9.43 -12.40 -13.97
C GLU A 14 8.96 -13.44 -15.01
N TYR A 15 7.65 -13.71 -15.05
CA TYR A 15 7.01 -14.58 -16.03
C TYR A 15 6.91 -13.86 -17.37
N THR A 16 8.02 -13.89 -18.11
CA THR A 16 8.23 -13.10 -19.34
C THR A 16 8.27 -13.93 -20.61
N GLY A 17 8.29 -15.27 -20.50
CA GLY A 17 8.49 -16.16 -21.65
C GLY A 17 9.92 -16.11 -22.22
N GLN A 18 10.82 -15.35 -21.60
CA GLN A 18 12.19 -15.15 -22.04
C GLN A 18 13.17 -15.90 -21.15
N ARG A 19 14.35 -16.25 -21.70
CA ARG A 19 15.44 -16.92 -20.96
C ARG A 19 14.99 -18.20 -20.23
N GLY A 20 14.07 -18.95 -20.84
CA GLY A 20 13.54 -20.20 -20.27
C GLY A 20 12.52 -20.02 -19.14
N ARG A 21 12.10 -18.78 -18.85
CA ARG A 21 11.02 -18.51 -17.89
C ARG A 21 9.65 -18.72 -18.54
N PRO A 22 8.63 -19.15 -17.77
CA PRO A 22 7.26 -19.22 -18.26
C PRO A 22 6.74 -17.83 -18.66
N GLY A 23 5.77 -17.78 -19.56
CA GLY A 23 5.06 -16.55 -19.93
C GLY A 23 4.05 -16.13 -18.86
N PRO A 24 3.57 -14.88 -18.92
CA PRO A 24 2.46 -14.44 -18.09
C PRO A 24 1.20 -15.21 -18.51
N TRP A 25 0.31 -15.47 -17.55
CA TRP A 25 -0.89 -16.28 -17.77
C TRP A 25 -1.99 -15.43 -18.41
N ASP A 26 -2.70 -15.98 -19.40
CA ASP A 26 -3.94 -15.38 -19.91
C ASP A 26 -5.16 -16.20 -19.48
N VAL A 27 -6.28 -15.52 -19.31
CA VAL A 27 -7.56 -16.17 -18.98
C VAL A 27 -7.92 -17.21 -20.04
N SER A 28 -7.54 -16.98 -21.31
CA SER A 28 -7.74 -17.94 -22.40
C SER A 28 -6.93 -19.24 -22.27
N ASP A 29 -5.94 -19.31 -21.38
CA ASP A 29 -5.18 -20.53 -21.14
C ASP A 29 -6.00 -21.55 -20.31
N ALA A 30 -7.08 -21.11 -19.66
CA ALA A 30 -8.03 -22.00 -18.99
C ALA A 30 -9.04 -22.59 -19.99
N PRO A 31 -9.56 -23.82 -19.75
CA PRO A 31 -10.63 -24.39 -20.56
C PRO A 31 -11.88 -23.51 -20.58
N GLU A 32 -12.46 -23.31 -21.76
CA GLU A 32 -13.62 -22.41 -21.97
C GLU A 32 -14.79 -22.69 -21.02
N ARG A 33 -15.14 -23.97 -20.85
CA ARG A 33 -16.22 -24.40 -19.94
C ARG A 33 -15.97 -23.99 -18.47
N TYR A 34 -14.71 -23.94 -18.04
CA TYR A 34 -14.35 -23.47 -16.70
C TYR A 34 -14.57 -21.97 -16.57
N ILE A 35 -14.16 -21.19 -17.58
CA ILE A 35 -14.37 -19.74 -17.62
C ILE A 35 -15.87 -19.44 -17.54
N GLU A 36 -16.69 -20.05 -18.41
CA GLU A 36 -18.14 -19.84 -18.44
C GLU A 36 -18.84 -20.15 -17.11
N LEU A 37 -18.43 -21.23 -16.43
CA LEU A 37 -19.03 -21.64 -15.17
C LEU A 37 -18.63 -20.71 -14.01
N LEU A 38 -17.36 -20.31 -13.95
CA LEU A 38 -16.87 -19.44 -12.89
C LEU A 38 -17.39 -18.01 -13.07
N THR A 39 -17.44 -17.48 -14.30
CA THR A 39 -17.94 -16.13 -14.56
C THR A 39 -19.39 -15.94 -14.11
N LYS A 40 -20.25 -16.97 -14.24
CA LYS A 40 -21.64 -16.92 -13.77
C LYS A 40 -21.78 -16.68 -12.26
N ASN A 41 -20.75 -16.95 -11.48
CA ASN A 41 -20.74 -16.82 -10.02
C ASN A 41 -19.93 -15.60 -9.53
N ILE A 42 -19.41 -14.77 -10.44
CA ILE A 42 -18.67 -13.57 -10.08
C ILE A 42 -19.62 -12.38 -10.02
N ILE A 43 -19.69 -11.75 -8.86
CA ILE A 43 -20.37 -10.47 -8.69
C ILE A 43 -19.34 -9.36 -8.87
N GLY A 44 -19.46 -8.60 -9.95
CA GLY A 44 -18.66 -7.40 -10.16
C GLY A 44 -19.17 -6.27 -9.27
N ILE A 45 -18.26 -5.64 -8.52
CA ILE A 45 -18.52 -4.37 -7.84
C ILE A 45 -17.66 -3.29 -8.46
N GLU A 46 -18.25 -2.11 -8.65
CA GLU A 46 -17.55 -0.90 -9.05
C GLU A 46 -17.54 0.08 -7.88
N ILE A 47 -16.36 0.56 -7.51
CA ILE A 47 -16.21 1.58 -6.47
C ILE A 47 -15.70 2.83 -7.17
N VAL A 48 -16.61 3.80 -7.33
CA VAL A 48 -16.24 5.14 -7.80
C VAL A 48 -15.62 5.88 -6.62
N VAL A 49 -14.38 6.36 -6.80
CA VAL A 49 -13.66 7.09 -5.77
C VAL A 49 -14.07 8.55 -5.85
N ASP A 50 -15.05 8.95 -5.05
CA ASP A 50 -15.50 10.34 -4.97
C ASP A 50 -14.59 11.21 -4.08
N ARG A 51 -14.09 10.63 -2.99
CA ARG A 51 -13.22 11.31 -2.03
C ARG A 51 -12.32 10.32 -1.32
N LEU A 52 -11.08 10.75 -1.06
CA LEU A 52 -10.15 10.04 -0.21
C LEU A 52 -9.89 10.86 1.05
N GLU A 53 -10.09 10.24 2.21
CA GLU A 53 -9.72 10.81 3.49
C GLU A 53 -8.72 9.90 4.19
N GLY A 54 -7.72 10.51 4.83
CA GLY A 54 -6.75 9.82 5.66
C GLY A 54 -6.66 10.51 7.01
N LYS A 55 -6.52 9.73 8.09
CA LYS A 55 -6.31 10.26 9.44
C LYS A 55 -4.96 9.81 9.98
N PHE A 56 -4.11 10.78 10.29
CA PHE A 56 -2.84 10.52 10.97
C PHE A 56 -3.06 10.55 12.48
N LYS A 57 -2.60 9.50 13.19
CA LYS A 57 -2.53 9.45 14.66
C LYS A 57 -1.08 9.30 15.08
N MET A 58 -0.44 10.44 15.31
CA MET A 58 1.00 10.57 15.51
C MET A 58 1.30 11.52 16.67
N SER A 59 0.46 11.49 17.72
CA SER A 59 0.60 12.30 18.94
C SER A 59 0.62 13.82 18.69
N GLN A 60 -0.09 14.29 17.65
CA GLN A 60 -0.03 15.69 17.22
C GLN A 60 -0.60 16.67 18.27
N GLU A 61 -1.52 16.19 19.10
CA GLU A 61 -2.14 16.93 20.20
C GLU A 61 -1.22 17.11 21.41
N MET A 62 -0.14 16.32 21.51
CA MET A 62 0.76 16.35 22.66
C MET A 62 1.66 17.59 22.66
N ARG A 63 2.13 17.98 23.85
CA ARG A 63 3.09 19.08 24.00
C ARG A 63 4.39 18.75 23.28
N GLN A 64 5.13 19.78 22.86
CA GLN A 64 6.36 19.59 22.07
C GLN A 64 7.40 18.71 22.79
N GLY A 65 7.52 18.83 24.12
CA GLY A 65 8.42 17.99 24.92
C GLY A 65 8.05 16.50 24.86
N ASP A 66 6.77 16.18 25.02
CA ASP A 66 6.29 14.79 24.98
C ASP A 66 6.49 14.19 23.58
N ARG A 67 6.23 14.97 22.52
CA ARG A 67 6.48 14.54 21.13
C ARG A 67 7.95 14.25 20.87
N LYS A 68 8.87 15.07 21.38
CA LYS A 68 10.31 14.80 21.28
C LYS A 68 10.68 13.48 21.96
N GLY A 69 10.14 13.21 23.15
CA GLY A 69 10.34 11.94 23.84
C GLY A 69 9.86 10.73 23.03
N VAL A 70 8.70 10.83 22.37
CA VAL A 70 8.18 9.77 21.48
C VAL A 70 9.11 9.53 20.30
N VAL A 71 9.58 10.60 19.64
CA VAL A 71 10.52 10.52 18.51
C VAL A 71 11.83 9.84 18.94
N GLU A 72 12.42 10.27 20.05
CA GLU A 72 13.65 9.67 20.58
C GLU A 72 13.45 8.19 20.96
N GLY A 73 12.29 7.84 21.51
CA GLY A 73 11.94 6.46 21.83
C GLY A 73 11.94 5.57 20.60
N PHE A 74 11.31 6.04 19.51
CA PHE A 74 11.28 5.31 18.24
C PHE A 74 12.66 5.23 17.56
N GLU A 75 13.47 6.29 17.61
CA GLU A 75 14.84 6.28 17.06
C GLU A 75 15.74 5.25 17.78
N LYS A 76 15.53 5.02 19.08
CA LYS A 76 16.29 4.04 19.88
C LYS A 76 15.95 2.58 19.60
N LEU A 77 14.88 2.28 18.85
CA LEU A 77 14.53 0.90 18.50
C LEU A 77 15.42 0.29 17.41
N ASP A 78 16.31 1.09 16.81
CA ASP A 78 17.25 0.70 15.75
C ASP A 78 16.66 -0.22 14.67
N SER A 79 15.47 0.15 14.20
CA SER A 79 14.77 -0.53 13.11
C SER A 79 14.34 0.48 12.06
N ASP A 80 14.21 0.03 10.81
CA ASP A 80 13.70 0.87 9.73
C ASP A 80 12.30 1.41 10.07
N LEU A 81 11.43 0.54 10.59
CA LEU A 81 10.10 0.92 11.03
C LEU A 81 10.13 1.97 12.16
N GLY A 82 11.03 1.83 13.13
CA GLY A 82 11.21 2.81 14.20
C GLY A 82 11.62 4.19 13.64
N ARG A 83 12.60 4.21 12.73
CA ARG A 83 13.04 5.44 12.05
C ARG A 83 11.91 6.10 11.26
N ASP A 84 11.12 5.33 10.53
CA ASP A 84 9.98 5.86 9.77
C ASP A 84 8.87 6.42 10.68
N MET A 85 8.58 5.75 11.79
CA MET A 85 7.61 6.24 12.77
C MET A 85 8.08 7.54 13.43
N ALA A 86 9.36 7.62 13.83
CA ALA A 86 9.96 8.84 14.37
C ALA A 86 9.84 10.02 13.40
N ARG A 87 10.12 9.77 12.11
CA ARG A 87 9.96 10.76 11.04
C ARG A 87 8.51 11.22 10.90
N LEU A 88 7.54 10.30 10.85
CA LEU A 88 6.12 10.63 10.72
C LEU A 88 5.58 11.42 11.91
N VAL A 89 6.00 11.11 13.14
CA VAL A 89 5.62 11.87 14.35
C VAL A 89 6.14 13.31 14.27
N ARG A 90 7.37 13.49 13.81
CA ARG A 90 7.96 14.83 13.60
C ARG A 90 7.19 15.62 12.55
N GLU A 91 7.07 15.08 11.34
CA GLU A 91 6.40 15.72 10.20
C GLU A 91 4.95 16.11 10.54
N ARG A 92 4.18 15.18 11.12
CA ARG A 92 2.76 15.42 11.43
C ARG A 92 2.57 16.36 12.62
N GLY A 93 3.47 16.32 13.59
CA GLY A 93 3.45 17.26 14.71
C GLY A 93 3.76 18.69 14.29
N ASP A 94 4.66 18.89 13.33
CA ASP A 94 5.01 20.22 12.82
C ASP A 94 3.88 20.82 11.98
N LEU A 95 3.25 20.00 11.12
CA LEU A 95 2.07 20.40 10.34
C LEU A 95 0.90 20.83 11.23
N GLU A 96 0.64 20.10 12.32
CA GLU A 96 -0.40 20.47 13.29
C GLU A 96 -0.07 21.78 14.02
N GLY A 97 1.20 22.01 14.32
CA GLY A 97 1.68 23.28 14.90
C GLY A 97 1.48 24.45 13.94
N ALA A 98 1.81 24.27 12.66
CA ALA A 98 1.64 25.28 11.62
C ALA A 98 0.17 25.62 11.35
N ALA A 99 -0.73 24.63 11.40
CA ALA A 99 -2.17 24.85 11.20
C ALA A 99 -2.87 25.60 12.35
N LYS A 100 -2.24 25.69 13.53
CA LYS A 100 -2.77 26.35 14.73
C LYS A 100 -2.20 27.75 14.99
N SER A 101 -1.25 28.20 14.18
CA SER A 101 -0.65 29.54 14.24
C SER A 101 -1.35 30.50 13.28
#